data_AF-D8QH87-F1
#
_entry.id   AF-D8QH87-F1
#
_cell.length_a   1.000
_cell.length_b   1.000
_cell.length_c   1.000
_cell.angle_alpha   90.00
_cell.angle_beta   90.00
_cell.angle_gamma   90.00
#
_symmetry.space_group_name_H-M   'P 1'
#
loop_
_entity.id
_entity.type
_entity.pdbx_description
1 polymer ?
#
loop_
_entity_poly.entity_id
_entity_poly.type
_entity_poly.pdbx_seq_one_letter_code
_entity_poly.pdbx_strand_id
1 'polypeptide(L)'
;MGKSPQASSSDPSTLPDTKSEQDAPTFSSKAQPNGSTTTKSRAISEIVEDRFPPFDHQAAIVGPFEEETGRDQTFEGEIGHLMVDLIMETHAWAAARPKLESANAVGKYEKKIADIMEVEKEQGTSSPASLVGTLVPVGCLLTRFTIIQIVCALAFWNLRPI
;
A
#
# COMPACT_ATOMS: atom_id res chain seq x y z
N MET A 1 -18.79 37.94 -13.03
CA MET A 1 -19.77 36.83 -13.04
C MET A 1 -19.43 35.91 -14.20
N GLY A 2 -18.52 34.95 -13.99
CA GLY A 2 -18.06 34.01 -15.03
C GLY A 2 -18.30 32.59 -14.54
N LYS A 3 -19.18 31.88 -15.24
CA LYS A 3 -19.59 30.49 -14.97
C LYS A 3 -18.76 29.59 -15.89
N SER A 4 -18.07 28.59 -15.34
CA SER A 4 -17.34 27.57 -16.12
C SER A 4 -17.17 26.29 -15.30
N PRO A 5 -17.02 25.14 -15.96
CA PRO A 5 -17.86 23.98 -15.71
C PRO A 5 -17.25 22.96 -14.74
N GLN A 6 -18.16 22.33 -14.02
CA GLN A 6 -17.96 21.17 -13.17
C GLN A 6 -17.73 19.94 -14.08
N ALA A 7 -16.52 19.37 -14.04
CA ALA A 7 -16.24 18.07 -14.63
C ALA A 7 -16.33 17.01 -13.52
N SER A 8 -17.45 16.28 -13.52
CA SER A 8 -17.57 15.01 -12.83
C SER A 8 -16.79 13.95 -13.60
N SER A 9 -15.84 13.29 -12.96
CA SER A 9 -15.35 11.98 -13.37
C SER A 9 -15.32 11.07 -12.13
N SER A 10 -16.43 10.38 -11.92
CA SER A 10 -16.52 9.28 -10.96
C SER A 10 -16.00 8.04 -11.66
N ASP A 11 -14.76 7.65 -11.39
CA ASP A 11 -14.28 6.33 -11.78
C ASP A 11 -14.78 5.28 -10.77
N PRO A 12 -15.33 4.15 -11.25
CA PRO A 12 -15.77 3.07 -10.40
C PRO A 12 -14.55 2.32 -9.86
N SER A 13 -14.32 2.42 -8.55
CA SER A 13 -13.43 1.52 -7.82
C SER A 13 -13.86 0.08 -8.05
N THR A 14 -13.06 -0.63 -8.84
CA THR A 14 -13.15 -2.09 -8.99
C THR A 14 -12.57 -2.68 -7.71
N LEU A 15 -13.45 -3.08 -6.81
CA LEU A 15 -13.12 -3.91 -5.65
C LEU A 15 -12.59 -5.25 -6.17
N PRO A 16 -11.44 -5.75 -5.68
CA PRO A 16 -11.13 -7.15 -5.83
C PRO A 16 -12.13 -7.96 -4.98
N ASP A 17 -12.86 -8.86 -5.63
CA ASP A 17 -13.61 -9.94 -5.01
C ASP A 17 -12.65 -10.73 -4.11
N THR A 18 -12.58 -10.31 -2.85
CA THR A 18 -11.97 -11.09 -1.81
C THR A 18 -13.03 -12.10 -1.46
N LYS A 19 -12.89 -13.29 -2.05
CA LYS A 19 -13.59 -14.50 -1.64
C LYS A 19 -13.22 -14.76 -0.17
N SER A 20 -13.88 -14.05 0.72
CA SER A 20 -13.94 -14.39 2.13
C SER A 20 -14.76 -15.67 2.18
N GLU A 21 -14.04 -16.79 2.16
CA GLU A 21 -14.49 -18.02 2.79
C GLU A 21 -14.85 -17.62 4.22
N GLN A 22 -16.15 -17.41 4.40
CA GLN A 22 -16.81 -17.21 5.67
C GLN A 22 -16.71 -18.56 6.40
N ASP A 23 -15.53 -18.83 6.96
CA ASP A 23 -15.39 -19.75 8.08
C ASP A 23 -16.16 -19.11 9.22
N ALA A 24 -17.46 -19.42 9.26
CA ALA A 24 -18.26 -19.22 10.44
C ALA A 24 -17.48 -19.81 11.63
N PRO A 25 -17.44 -19.14 12.79
CA PRO A 25 -16.95 -19.79 13.99
C PRO A 25 -17.88 -20.98 14.22
N THR A 26 -17.36 -22.17 13.88
CA THR A 26 -17.96 -23.42 14.28
C THR A 26 -17.83 -23.41 15.79
N PHE A 27 -18.90 -22.96 16.46
CA PHE A 27 -19.12 -23.20 17.87
C PHE A 27 -19.16 -24.72 18.03
N SER A 28 -17.98 -25.31 18.20
CA SER A 28 -17.82 -26.70 18.57
C SER A 28 -18.20 -26.77 20.05
N SER A 29 -19.51 -26.79 20.30
CA SER A 29 -20.10 -27.14 21.58
C SER A 29 -19.77 -28.61 21.84
N LYS A 30 -18.54 -28.87 22.28
CA LYS A 30 -18.07 -30.21 22.60
C LYS A 30 -18.23 -30.46 24.09
N ALA A 31 -19.13 -31.41 24.36
CA ALA A 31 -19.39 -32.14 25.61
C ALA A 31 -20.26 -31.42 26.64
N GLN A 32 -21.33 -31.99 27.23
CA GLN A 32 -22.03 -33.30 27.18
C GLN A 32 -23.29 -33.12 28.11
N PRO A 33 -24.18 -34.11 28.39
CA PRO A 33 -24.19 -35.53 28.02
C PRO A 33 -25.49 -36.02 27.36
N ASN A 34 -25.38 -37.22 26.79
CA ASN A 34 -26.50 -38.10 26.43
C ASN A 34 -27.56 -38.18 27.55
N GLY A 35 -28.69 -37.52 27.32
CA GLY A 35 -29.94 -37.79 28.04
C GLY A 35 -30.89 -38.57 27.14
N SER A 36 -30.59 -39.83 26.85
CA SER A 36 -31.57 -40.73 26.26
C SER A 36 -32.58 -41.13 27.34
N THR A 37 -33.62 -40.32 27.55
CA THR A 37 -34.77 -40.75 28.36
C THR A 37 -36.06 -40.40 27.65
N THR A 38 -36.69 -41.45 27.16
CA THR A 38 -38.12 -41.64 26.91
C THR A 38 -38.99 -40.54 27.50
N THR A 39 -39.73 -39.86 26.63
CA THR A 39 -40.72 -38.81 26.92
C THR A 39 -41.90 -39.36 27.73
N LYS A 40 -41.69 -39.69 29.01
CA LYS A 40 -42.75 -39.68 30.01
C LYS A 40 -42.88 -38.24 30.48
N SER A 41 -44.04 -37.64 30.26
CA SER A 41 -44.41 -36.32 30.79
C SER A 41 -44.09 -36.27 32.29
N ARG A 42 -43.00 -35.62 32.64
CA ARG A 42 -42.56 -35.44 34.03
C ARG A 42 -43.53 -34.45 34.67
N ALA A 43 -44.05 -34.76 35.85
CA ALA A 43 -44.97 -33.85 36.53
C ALA A 43 -44.27 -32.49 36.73
N ILE A 44 -44.98 -31.39 36.45
CA ILE A 44 -44.42 -30.02 36.55
C ILE A 44 -43.80 -29.78 37.93
N SER A 45 -44.38 -30.39 38.97
CA SER A 45 -43.87 -30.38 40.34
C SER A 45 -42.43 -30.90 40.46
N GLU A 46 -42.08 -31.99 39.76
CA GLU A 46 -40.72 -32.56 39.77
C GLU A 46 -39.72 -31.64 39.03
N ILE A 47 -40.18 -30.91 38.00
CA ILE A 47 -39.32 -29.99 37.23
C ILE A 47 -39.02 -28.72 38.05
N VAL A 48 -39.98 -28.24 38.84
CA VAL A 48 -39.82 -27.05 39.68
C VAL A 48 -38.98 -27.35 40.93
N GLU A 49 -38.98 -28.60 41.40
CA GLU A 49 -38.15 -29.05 42.52
C GLU A 49 -36.68 -29.31 42.13
N ASP A 50 -36.40 -29.54 40.83
CA ASP A 50 -35.02 -29.69 40.34
C ASP A 50 -34.25 -28.38 40.50
N ARG A 51 -33.27 -28.39 41.42
CA ARG A 51 -32.37 -27.26 41.64
C ARG A 51 -31.42 -27.11 40.45
N PHE A 52 -31.37 -25.91 39.87
CA PHE A 52 -30.38 -25.60 38.84
C PHE A 52 -28.96 -25.82 39.35
N PRO A 53 -28.05 -26.38 38.53
CA PRO A 53 -26.65 -26.47 38.89
C PRO A 53 -26.10 -25.05 39.17
N PRO A 54 -25.19 -24.89 40.14
CA PRO A 54 -24.53 -23.61 40.36
C PRO A 54 -23.85 -23.13 39.08
N PHE A 55 -24.12 -21.89 38.68
CA PHE A 55 -23.47 -21.29 37.53
C PHE A 55 -22.12 -20.71 37.92
N ASP A 56 -21.04 -21.26 37.35
CA ASP A 56 -19.71 -20.71 37.50
C ASP A 56 -19.45 -19.65 36.41
N HIS A 57 -19.77 -18.40 36.75
CA HIS A 57 -19.58 -17.26 35.86
C HIS A 57 -18.11 -17.00 35.50
N GLN A 58 -17.17 -17.40 36.37
CA GLN A 58 -15.74 -17.18 36.12
C GLN A 58 -15.28 -18.05 34.96
N ALA A 59 -15.53 -19.35 35.05
CA ALA A 59 -15.16 -20.29 34.00
C ALA A 59 -15.98 -20.08 32.71
N ALA A 60 -17.27 -19.77 32.82
CA ALA A 60 -18.16 -19.74 31.66
C ALA A 60 -18.11 -18.44 30.86
N ILE A 61 -17.73 -17.31 31.48
CA ILE A 61 -17.80 -15.98 30.84
C ILE A 61 -16.49 -15.22 30.97
N VAL A 62 -15.97 -15.08 32.20
CA VAL A 62 -14.82 -14.20 32.45
C VAL A 62 -13.55 -14.75 31.80
N GLY A 63 -13.26 -16.03 31.99
CA GLY A 63 -12.06 -16.69 31.43
C GLY A 63 -11.94 -16.53 29.90
N PRO A 64 -12.96 -16.90 29.10
CA PRO A 64 -12.93 -16.71 27.66
C PRO A 64 -12.76 -15.25 27.22
N PHE A 65 -13.33 -14.29 27.96
CA PHE A 65 -13.20 -12.88 27.64
C PHE A 65 -11.78 -12.35 27.92
N GLU A 66 -11.17 -12.77 29.03
CA GLU A 66 -9.78 -12.42 29.36
C GLU A 66 -8.80 -13.03 28.36
N GLU A 67 -9.04 -14.28 27.93
CA GLU A 67 -8.24 -14.92 26.88
C GLU A 67 -8.35 -14.17 25.55
N GLU A 68 -9.56 -13.80 25.14
CA GLU A 68 -9.80 -13.00 23.92
C GLU A 68 -9.09 -11.65 23.99
N THR A 69 -9.25 -10.95 25.12
CA THR A 69 -8.61 -9.65 25.34
C THR A 69 -7.09 -9.76 25.25
N GLY A 70 -6.49 -10.83 25.79
CA GLY A 70 -5.05 -11.06 25.71
C GLY A 70 -4.57 -11.32 24.28
N ARG A 71 -5.37 -12.05 23.49
CA ARG A 71 -5.09 -12.31 22.08
C ARG A 71 -5.15 -11.04 21.25
N ASP A 72 -6.16 -10.20 21.48
CA ASP A 72 -6.31 -8.92 20.78
C ASP A 72 -5.15 -7.96 21.07
N GLN A 73 -4.73 -7.85 22.34
CA GLN A 73 -3.56 -7.02 22.69
C GLN A 73 -2.28 -7.47 21.98
N THR A 74 -2.08 -8.79 21.87
CA THR A 74 -0.91 -9.34 21.17
C THR A 74 -0.97 -9.01 19.68
N PHE A 75 -2.14 -9.19 19.06
CA PHE A 75 -2.36 -8.90 17.64
C PHE A 75 -2.18 -7.41 17.31
N GLU A 76 -2.70 -6.51 18.14
CA GLU A 76 -2.48 -5.07 17.99
C GLU A 76 -0.99 -4.71 18.04
N GLY A 77 -0.25 -5.34 18.94
CA GLY A 77 1.21 -5.18 19.02
C GLY A 77 1.93 -5.66 17.76
N GLU A 78 1.57 -6.83 17.24
CA GLU A 78 2.15 -7.40 16.02
C GLU A 78 1.85 -6.55 14.78
N ILE A 79 0.61 -6.08 14.62
CA ILE A 79 0.24 -5.17 13.52
C ILE A 79 1.00 -3.85 13.63
N GLY A 80 1.06 -3.28 14.84
CA GLY A 80 1.77 -2.03 15.07
C GLY A 80 3.23 -2.14 14.63
N HIS A 81 3.89 -3.24 14.99
CA HIS A 81 5.26 -3.51 14.58
C HIS A 81 5.39 -3.66 13.06
N LEU A 82 4.55 -4.48 12.42
CA LEU A 82 4.57 -4.72 10.98
C LEU A 82 4.31 -3.45 10.16
N MET A 83 3.43 -2.57 10.64
CA MET A 83 3.16 -1.30 9.98
C MET A 83 4.36 -0.36 10.02
N VAL A 84 5.05 -0.29 11.16
CA VAL A 84 6.28 0.51 11.29
C VAL A 84 7.37 -0.01 10.35
N ASP A 85 7.58 -1.33 10.31
CA ASP A 85 8.59 -1.95 9.44
C ASP A 85 8.29 -1.66 7.96
N LEU A 86 7.03 -1.80 7.52
CA LEU A 86 6.61 -1.50 6.16
C LEU A 86 6.86 -0.03 5.78
N ILE A 87 6.55 0.91 6.68
CA ILE A 87 6.81 2.34 6.46
C ILE A 87 8.31 2.60 6.32
N MET A 88 9.13 2.00 7.19
CA MET A 88 10.58 2.17 7.17
C MET A 88 11.21 1.60 5.90
N GLU A 89 10.79 0.41 5.48
CA GLU A 89 11.24 -0.22 4.23
C GLU A 89 10.85 0.62 3.01
N THR A 90 9.60 1.07 2.95
CA THR A 90 9.09 1.91 1.86
C THR A 90 9.85 3.24 1.79
N HIS A 91 10.10 3.86 2.93
CA HIS A 91 10.88 5.10 3.01
C HIS A 91 12.33 4.89 2.54
N ALA A 92 12.98 3.81 2.99
CA ALA A 92 14.34 3.48 2.57
C ALA A 92 14.41 3.27 1.05
N TRP A 93 13.44 2.57 0.47
CA TRP A 93 13.36 2.33 -0.96
C TRP A 93 13.11 3.61 -1.76
N ALA A 94 12.17 4.45 -1.30
CA ALA A 94 11.87 5.73 -1.91
C ALA A 94 13.05 6.71 -1.83
N ALA A 95 13.81 6.70 -0.74
CA ALA A 95 15.00 7.54 -0.57
C ALA A 95 16.19 7.08 -1.44
N ALA A 96 16.35 5.78 -1.66
CA ALA A 96 17.47 5.23 -2.43
C ALA A 96 17.30 5.45 -3.96
N ARG A 97 16.07 5.43 -4.47
CA ARG A 97 15.79 5.49 -5.92
C ARG A 97 16.28 6.75 -6.64
N PRO A 98 15.98 7.98 -6.16
CA PRO A 98 16.41 9.20 -6.84
C PRO A 98 17.93 9.29 -7.03
N LYS A 99 18.69 8.82 -6.04
CA LYS A 99 20.16 8.79 -6.11
C LYS A 99 20.65 7.82 -7.18
N LEU A 100 20.06 6.62 -7.26
CA LEU A 100 20.40 5.63 -8.28
C LEU A 100 20.05 6.13 -9.69
N GLU A 101 18.85 6.70 -9.86
CA GLU A 101 18.38 7.23 -11.14
C GLU A 101 19.23 8.41 -11.61
N SER A 102 19.57 9.33 -10.70
CA SER A 102 20.46 10.46 -10.97
C SER A 102 21.86 9.99 -11.39
N ALA A 103 22.46 9.04 -10.67
CA ALA A 103 23.77 8.49 -11.01
C ALA A 103 23.77 7.82 -12.39
N ASN A 104 22.73 7.06 -12.71
CA ASN A 104 22.56 6.44 -14.03
C ASN A 104 22.40 7.49 -15.14
N ALA A 105 21.61 8.54 -14.90
CA ALA A 105 21.44 9.63 -15.84
C ALA A 105 22.77 10.37 -16.10
N VAL A 106 23.55 10.67 -15.07
CA VAL A 106 24.87 11.29 -15.19
C VAL A 106 25.80 10.44 -16.04
N GLY A 107 25.95 9.15 -15.72
CA GLY A 107 26.80 8.24 -16.51
C GLY A 107 26.38 8.14 -17.98
N LYS A 108 25.07 8.17 -18.26
CA LYS A 108 24.56 8.21 -19.64
C LYS A 108 24.95 9.49 -20.38
N TYR A 109 24.97 10.64 -19.72
CA TYR A 109 25.39 11.90 -20.34
C TYR A 109 26.91 11.98 -20.50
N GLU A 110 27.68 11.55 -19.51
CA GLU A 110 29.14 11.47 -19.60
C GLU A 110 29.57 10.61 -20.79
N LYS A 111 28.94 9.44 -20.97
CA LYS A 111 29.18 8.60 -22.15
C LYS A 111 28.90 9.34 -23.45
N LYS A 112 27.74 10.00 -23.57
CA LYS A 112 27.39 10.77 -24.78
C LYS A 112 28.37 11.90 -25.07
N ILE A 113 28.86 12.57 -24.02
CA ILE A 113 29.87 13.62 -24.15
C ILE A 113 31.18 13.02 -24.68
N ALA A 114 31.61 11.88 -24.15
CA ALA A 114 32.79 11.17 -24.64
C ALA A 114 32.65 10.74 -26.11
N ASP A 115 31.48 10.18 -26.49
CA ASP A 115 31.17 9.78 -27.87
C ASP A 115 31.23 11.00 -28.82
N ILE A 116 30.68 12.16 -28.43
CA ILE A 116 30.75 13.40 -29.23
C ILE A 116 32.19 13.89 -29.37
N MET A 117 32.97 13.89 -28.28
CA MET A 117 34.37 14.31 -28.32
C MET A 117 35.23 13.44 -29.25
N GLU A 118 34.96 12.14 -29.32
CA GLU A 118 35.62 11.22 -30.25
C GLU A 118 35.27 11.58 -31.70
N VAL A 119 34.00 11.80 -31.99
CA VAL A 119 33.53 12.21 -33.33
C VAL A 119 34.11 13.58 -33.75
N GLU A 120 34.14 14.56 -32.84
CA GLU A 120 34.73 15.89 -33.11
C GLU A 120 36.23 15.79 -33.39
N LYS A 121 36.94 14.91 -32.68
CA LYS A 121 38.36 14.64 -32.92
C LYS A 121 38.61 14.07 -34.32
N GLU A 122 37.76 13.17 -34.79
CA GLU A 122 37.83 12.64 -36.15
C GLU A 122 37.56 13.73 -37.20
N GLN A 123 36.52 14.54 -37.02
CA GLN A 123 36.18 15.63 -37.93
C GLN A 123 37.27 16.72 -38.00
N GLY A 124 37.90 17.06 -36.88
CA GLY A 124 38.99 18.05 -36.82
C GLY A 124 40.26 17.65 -37.60
N THR A 125 40.41 16.38 -37.97
CA THR A 125 41.49 15.91 -38.85
C THR A 125 41.12 15.90 -40.33
N SER A 126 39.84 16.08 -40.67
CA SER A 126 39.40 16.30 -42.04
C SER A 126 39.56 17.79 -42.37
N SER A 127 40.54 18.12 -43.20
CA SER A 127 40.83 19.49 -43.64
C SER A 127 39.58 20.16 -44.23
N PRO A 128 39.13 21.34 -43.73
CA PRO A 128 38.00 22.06 -44.27
C PRO A 128 38.44 22.80 -45.54
N ALA A 129 38.58 22.06 -46.62
CA ALA A 129 38.80 22.61 -47.96
C ALA A 129 37.57 22.36 -48.85
N SER A 130 36.35 22.62 -48.37
CA SER A 130 35.23 22.90 -49.27
C SER A 130 33.98 23.41 -48.55
N LEU A 131 33.44 24.52 -49.08
CA LEU A 131 32.03 24.94 -49.09
C LEU A 131 31.41 25.66 -47.88
N VAL A 132 31.63 26.98 -47.94
CA VAL A 132 30.68 28.08 -47.73
C VAL A 132 29.18 27.70 -47.79
N GLY A 133 28.47 27.97 -46.69
CA GLY A 133 27.18 28.67 -46.74
C GLY A 133 25.90 27.84 -46.57
N THR A 134 25.43 27.64 -45.33
CA THR A 134 23.98 27.75 -45.05
C THR A 134 23.71 28.06 -43.58
N LEU A 135 23.01 29.18 -43.37
CA LEU A 135 22.56 29.73 -42.09
C LEU A 135 21.38 28.88 -41.55
N VAL A 136 21.47 28.34 -40.34
CA VAL A 136 20.35 27.62 -39.68
C VAL A 136 19.91 28.36 -38.41
N PRO A 137 18.59 28.60 -38.20
CA PRO A 137 18.09 29.47 -37.15
C PRO A 137 18.05 28.84 -35.74
N VAL A 138 18.42 29.64 -34.73
CA VAL A 138 18.66 29.31 -33.30
C VAL A 138 17.36 29.19 -32.48
N GLY A 139 16.23 28.83 -33.08
CA GLY A 139 14.89 29.04 -32.49
C GLY A 139 14.29 27.94 -31.60
N CYS A 140 14.92 26.77 -31.42
CA CYS A 140 14.18 25.56 -30.98
C CYS A 140 14.50 25.00 -29.58
N LEU A 141 15.22 25.74 -28.71
CA LEU A 141 15.66 25.20 -27.40
C LEU A 141 14.84 25.64 -26.18
N LEU A 142 13.88 26.57 -26.32
CA LEU A 142 13.23 27.18 -25.15
C LEU A 142 12.00 26.42 -24.58
N THR A 143 11.43 25.43 -25.27
CA THR A 143 10.19 24.77 -24.82
C THR A 143 10.39 23.54 -23.92
N ARG A 144 11.63 23.07 -23.71
CA ARG A 144 11.90 21.87 -22.90
C ARG A 144 12.17 22.13 -21.42
N PHE A 145 12.44 23.38 -21.02
CA PHE A 145 12.73 23.72 -19.62
C PHE A 145 11.50 23.84 -18.72
N THR A 146 10.32 24.11 -19.28
CA THR A 146 9.09 24.31 -18.48
C THR A 146 8.45 23.00 -17.99
N ILE A 147 8.60 21.90 -18.73
CA ILE A 147 7.97 20.61 -18.34
C ILE A 147 8.68 19.99 -17.13
N ILE A 148 10.01 20.10 -17.05
CA ILE A 148 10.79 19.52 -15.94
C ILE A 148 10.49 20.25 -14.62
N GLN A 149 10.32 21.58 -14.65
CA GLN A 149 9.95 22.35 -13.47
C GLN A 149 8.55 21.98 -12.93
N ILE A 150 7.60 21.69 -13.82
CA ILE A 150 6.23 21.29 -13.41
C ILE A 150 6.22 19.89 -12.76
N VAL A 151 7.00 18.94 -13.29
CA VAL A 151 7.09 17.59 -12.70
C VAL A 151 7.80 17.61 -11.35
N CYS A 152 8.87 18.39 -11.19
CA CYS A 152 9.55 18.55 -9.90
C CYS A 152 8.67 19.25 -8.86
N ALA A 153 7.87 20.25 -9.25
CA ALA A 153 6.94 20.95 -8.35
C ALA A 153 5.80 20.04 -7.87
N LEU A 154 5.26 19.17 -8.73
CA LEU A 154 4.23 18.19 -8.37
C LEU A 154 4.75 17.08 -7.46
N ALA A 155 6.01 16.66 -7.63
CA ALA A 155 6.65 15.69 -6.73
C ALA A 155 6.91 16.27 -5.33
N PHE A 156 7.26 17.56 -5.23
CA PHE A 156 7.47 18.23 -3.95
C PHE A 156 6.17 18.60 -3.22
N TRP A 157 5.08 18.86 -3.93
CA TRP A 157 3.79 19.21 -3.32
C TRP A 157 3.11 18.01 -2.62
N ASN A 158 3.37 16.78 -3.07
CA ASN A 158 2.88 15.56 -2.41
C ASN A 158 3.67 15.17 -1.14
N LEU A 159 4.78 15.86 -0.85
CA LEU A 159 5.66 15.54 0.28
C LEU A 159 5.54 16.53 1.45
N ARG A 160 4.43 17.29 1.52
CA ARG A 160 4.17 18.17 2.66
C ARG A 160 3.40 17.37 3.73
N PRO A 161 4.02 17.02 4.88
CA PRO A 161 3.30 16.40 5.97
C PRO A 161 2.28 17.39 6.54
N ILE A 162 1.05 16.91 6.78
CA ILE A 162 0.02 17.62 7.55
C ILE A 162 0.47 17.74 9.01
#